data_AF-A0A7V2X9K2-F1
#
_entry.id   AF-A0A7V2X9K2-F1
#
_cell.length_a   1.000
_cell.length_b   1.000
_cell.length_c   1.000
_cell.angle_alpha   90.00
_cell.angle_beta   90.00
_cell.angle_gamma   90.00
#
_symmetry.space_group_name_H-M   'P 1'
#
loop_
_entity.id
_entity.type
_entity.pdbx_description
1 polymer ?
#
loop_
_entity_poly.entity_id
_entity_poly.type
_entity_poly.pdbx_seq_one_letter_code
_entity_poly.pdbx_strand_id
1 'polypeptide(L)' 'MARRYFGTDGIRGLSNRSPMTSEIALKVGMAAGKIFAN' A
#
# COMPACT_ATOMS: atom_id res chain seq x y z
N MET A 1 14.32 -9.04 4.93
CA MET A 1 13.47 -7.87 5.28
C MET A 1 12.02 -8.31 5.20
N ALA A 2 11.29 -8.36 6.32
CA ALA A 2 9.90 -8.80 6.30
C ALA A 2 9.05 -7.85 5.42
N ARG A 3 8.15 -8.39 4.60
CA ARG A 3 7.21 -7.60 3.79
C ARG A 3 6.26 -6.86 4.74
N ARG A 4 6.63 -5.63 5.12
CA ARG A 4 5.94 -4.82 6.14
C ARG A 4 4.53 -4.40 5.72
N TYR A 5 4.33 -4.15 4.42
CA TYR A 5 3.07 -3.63 3.88
C TYR A 5 2.29 -4.65 3.05
N PHE A 6 2.94 -5.65 2.46
CA PHE A 6 2.30 -6.56 1.51
C PHE A 6 2.32 -8.01 2.03
N GLY A 7 1.21 -8.71 1.89
CA GLY A 7 1.00 -10.10 2.21
C GLY A 7 0.64 -10.94 1.00
N THR A 8 0.07 -12.12 1.27
CA THR A 8 -0.41 -13.02 0.21
C THR A 8 -1.58 -12.40 -0.53
N ASP A 9 -2.55 -11.84 0.21
CA ASP A 9 -3.82 -11.37 -0.34
C ASP A 9 -3.87 -9.85 -0.56
N GLY A 10 -2.72 -9.17 -0.57
CA GLY A 10 -2.63 -7.72 -0.78
C GLY A 10 -2.00 -6.98 0.40
N ILE A 11 -2.54 -5.81 0.74
CA ILE A 11 -1.94 -4.89 1.71
C ILE A 11 -2.32 -5.27 3.15
N ARG A 12 -1.34 -5.30 4.06
CA ARG A 12 -1.48 -5.65 5.48
C ARG A 12 -1.60 -4.41 6.36
N GLY A 13 -2.33 -4.54 7.47
CA GLY A 13 -2.39 -3.56 8.56
C GLY A 13 -3.81 -3.07 8.83
N LEU A 14 -4.03 -2.53 10.03
CA LEU A 14 -5.30 -1.88 10.37
C LEU A 14 -5.40 -0.53 9.68
N SER A 15 -6.50 -0.28 8.97
CA SER A 15 -6.76 1.00 8.32
C SER A 15 -6.70 2.16 9.33
N ASN A 16 -6.22 3.32 8.87
CA ASN A 16 -6.07 4.55 9.66
C ASN A 16 -5.15 4.41 10.88
N ARG A 17 -4.30 3.38 10.92
CA ARG A 17 -3.29 3.19 11.97
C ARG A 17 -1.95 2.89 11.33
N SER A 18 -0.86 3.35 11.94
CA SER A 18 0.47 2.95 11.49
C SER A 18 0.59 1.41 11.47
N PRO A 19 1.08 0.80 10.37
CA PRO A 19 1.70 1.42 9.21
C PRO A 19 0.77 1.66 8.01
N MET A 20 -0.55 1.47 8.12
CA MET A 20 -1.55 1.69 7.07
C MET A 20 -2.33 3.00 7.27
N THR A 21 -1.65 4.12 6.97
CA THR A 21 -2.25 5.46 6.97
C THR A 21 -2.87 5.81 5.62
N SER A 22 -3.73 6.84 5.59
CA SER A 22 -4.30 7.38 4.36
C SER A 22 -3.22 7.86 3.36
N GLU A 23 -2.14 8.45 3.87
CA GLU A 23 -1.00 8.87 3.05
C GLU A 23 -0.34 7.67 2.33
N ILE A 24 -0.20 6.54 3.01
CA ILE A 24 0.37 5.32 2.42
C ILE A 24 -0.56 4.75 1.36
N ALA A 25 -1.87 4.71 1.63
CA ALA A 25 -2.85 4.29 0.63
C ALA A 25 -2.82 5.17 -0.63
N LEU A 26 -2.71 6.50 -0.48
CA LEU A 26 -2.59 7.42 -1.60
C LEU A 26 -1.33 7.13 -2.44
N LYS A 27 -0.18 6.95 -1.77
CA LYS A 27 1.08 6.61 -2.46
C LYS A 27 0.99 5.31 -3.24
N VAL A 28 0.29 4.30 -2.71
CA VAL A 28 0.02 3.04 -3.42
C VAL A 28 -0.80 3.30 -4.70
N GLY A 29 -1.89 4.06 -4.61
CA GLY A 29 -2.71 4.39 -5.77
C GLY A 29 -1.93 5.13 -6.86
N MET A 30 -1.09 6.09 -6.47
CA MET A 30 -0.20 6.80 -7.41
C MET A 30 0.82 5.85 -8.07
N ALA A 31 1.40 4.94 -7.30
CA ALA A 31 2.34 3.95 -7.83
C ALA A 31 1.65 3.00 -8.81
N ALA A 32 0.43 2.54 -8.49
CA ALA A 32 -0.38 1.73 -9.39
C ALA A 32 -0.67 2.49 -10.69
N GLY A 33 -1.09 3.76 -10.61
CA GLY A 33 -1.29 4.60 -11.79
C GLY A 33 -0.06 4.71 -12.68
N LYS A 34 1.14 4.83 -12.09
CA LYS A 34 2.41 4.84 -12.86
C LYS A 34 2.75 3.48 -13.50
N ILE A 35 2.44 2.38 -12.82
CA ILE A 35 2.78 1.03 -13.29
C ILE A 35 1.82 0.55 -14.39
N PHE A 36 0.54 0.94 -14.29
CA PHE A 36 -0.52 0.45 -15.17
C PHE A 36 -0.97 1.50 -16.22
N ALA A 37 -0.35 2.67 -16.27
CA ALA A 37 -0.54 3.61 -17.38
C ALA A 37 0.25 3.13 -18.61
N ASN A 38 -0.39 3.19 -19.79
CA ASN A 38 0.21 2.87 -21.09
C ASN A 38 1.16 3.96 -21.58
#